data_AF-A0A1G2M6J8-F1
#
_entry.id   AF-A0A1G2M6J8-F1
#
_cell.length_a   1.000
_cell.length_b   1.000
_cell.length_c   1.000
_cell.angle_alpha   90.00
_cell.angle_beta   90.00
_cell.angle_gamma   90.00
#
_symmetry.space_group_name_H-M   'P 1'
#
loop_
_entity.id
_entity.type
_entity.pdbx_description
1 polymer ?
#
loop_
_entity_poly.entity_id
_entity_poly.type
_entity_poly.pdbx_seq_one_letter_code
_entity_poly.pdbx_strand_id
1 'polypeptide(L)'
;MKKHIKRNVCGFTLIELLVVIAIIGILATFVLASFNVSRLKARDAVRMSDLTQIQLALEQFYDDVGSYPTCTGGSNVNICSSPTTDAYGALSTLNGSGISITTYLRSVPLDPTNTNAEYGYYYARQYKKTGATTYTNSGLNSDYILATRLEGKPGIFSGWNVVGAKLNILLGN
;
A
#
# COMPACT_ATOMS: atom_id res chain seq x y z
N MET A 1 21.65 33.69 -69.36
CA MET A 1 22.27 32.37 -69.08
C MET A 1 21.72 31.86 -67.74
N LYS A 2 20.73 30.95 -67.74
CA LYS A 2 20.08 30.46 -66.51
C LYS A 2 20.83 29.21 -66.00
N LYS A 3 21.45 29.32 -64.83
CA LYS A 3 22.20 28.23 -64.20
C LYS A 3 21.20 27.30 -63.48
N HIS A 4 20.96 26.11 -64.02
CA HIS A 4 20.10 25.10 -63.40
C HIS A 4 20.83 24.43 -62.23
N ILE A 5 20.37 24.68 -61.00
CA ILE A 5 20.89 24.02 -59.79
C ILE A 5 20.23 22.64 -59.69
N LYS A 6 21.00 21.55 -59.89
CA LYS A 6 20.55 20.18 -59.61
C LYS A 6 20.46 19.99 -58.10
N ARG A 7 19.27 19.65 -57.59
CA ARG A 7 19.08 19.23 -56.20
C ARG A 7 19.43 17.74 -56.10
N ASN A 8 20.47 17.41 -55.33
CA ASN A 8 20.75 16.02 -54.97
C ASN A 8 19.68 15.57 -53.97
N VAL A 9 18.80 14.66 -54.40
CA VAL A 9 17.88 13.97 -53.50
C VAL A 9 18.59 12.70 -53.04
N CYS A 10 19.11 12.71 -51.81
CA CYS A 10 19.57 11.50 -51.16
C CYS A 10 18.35 10.74 -50.60
N GLY A 11 18.13 9.52 -51.08
CA GLY A 11 17.12 8.61 -50.55
C GLY A 11 17.67 7.77 -49.40
N PHE A 12 16.80 7.36 -48.48
CA PHE A 12 17.12 6.41 -47.41
C PHE A 12 17.32 5.01 -47.99
N THR A 13 18.33 4.27 -47.52
CA THR A 13 18.51 2.87 -47.91
C THR A 13 17.62 1.94 -47.08
N LEU A 14 17.23 0.80 -47.66
CA LEU A 14 16.46 -0.22 -46.95
C LEU A 14 17.20 -0.77 -45.72
N ILE A 15 18.54 -0.88 -45.80
CA ILE A 15 19.37 -1.35 -44.69
C ILE A 15 19.43 -0.34 -43.55
N GLU A 16 19.48 0.96 -43.85
CA GLU A 16 19.42 2.01 -42.82
C GLU A 16 18.08 1.96 -42.08
N LEU A 17 16.97 1.76 -42.78
CA LEU A 17 15.66 1.63 -42.13
C LEU A 17 15.57 0.35 -41.29
N LEU A 18 16.14 -0.77 -41.77
CA LEU A 18 16.12 -2.06 -41.09
C LEU A 18 16.89 -2.03 -39.77
N VAL A 19 18.06 -1.39 -39.74
CA VAL A 19 18.86 -1.25 -38.51
C VAL A 19 18.13 -0.39 -37.48
N VAL A 20 17.44 0.67 -37.91
CA VAL A 20 16.70 1.56 -37.01
C VAL A 20 15.57 0.82 -36.29
N ILE A 21 14.74 0.07 -37.03
CA ILE A 21 13.65 -0.69 -36.40
C ILE A 21 14.17 -1.81 -35.49
N ALA A 22 15.33 -2.41 -35.82
CA ALA A 22 15.97 -3.41 -34.96
C ALA A 22 16.41 -2.80 -33.61
N ILE A 23 17.03 -1.61 -33.63
CA ILE A 23 17.44 -0.92 -32.40
C ILE A 23 16.22 -0.48 -31.58
N ILE A 24 15.19 0.08 -32.22
CA ILE A 24 13.94 0.47 -31.54
C ILE A 24 13.28 -0.75 -30.89
N GLY A 25 13.27 -1.91 -31.57
CA GLY A 25 12.72 -3.15 -31.00
C GLY A 25 13.44 -3.59 -29.73
N ILE A 26 14.78 -3.55 -29.72
CA ILE A 26 15.58 -3.88 -28.54
C ILE A 26 15.27 -2.90 -27.39
N LEU A 27 15.32 -1.60 -27.65
CA LEU A 27 15.05 -0.57 -26.63
C LEU A 27 13.62 -0.67 -26.07
N ALA A 28 12.62 -0.95 -26.90
CA ALA A 28 11.23 -1.07 -26.49
C ALA A 28 11.02 -2.18 -25.44
N THR A 29 11.71 -3.31 -25.57
CA THR A 29 11.57 -4.42 -24.60
C THR A 29 12.08 -4.05 -23.20
N PHE A 30 13.22 -3.35 -23.10
CA PHE A 30 13.75 -2.85 -21.82
C PHE A 30 12.81 -1.84 -21.16
N VAL A 31 12.24 -0.92 -21.95
CA VAL A 31 11.30 0.10 -21.44
C VAL A 31 10.07 -0.57 -20.83
N LEU A 32 9.46 -1.54 -21.53
CA LEU A 32 8.27 -2.25 -21.05
C LEU A 32 8.52 -2.99 -19.72
N ALA A 33 9.65 -3.66 -19.58
CA ALA A 33 10.00 -4.35 -18.33
C ALA A 33 10.14 -3.35 -17.15
N SER A 34 10.79 -2.21 -17.37
CA SER A 34 10.97 -1.19 -16.33
C SER A 34 9.68 -0.47 -15.92
N PHE A 35 8.73 -0.34 -16.85
CA PHE A 35 7.44 0.32 -16.63
C PHE A 35 6.56 -0.46 -15.65
N ASN A 36 6.51 -1.79 -15.77
CA ASN A 36 5.73 -2.64 -14.88
C ASN A 36 6.21 -2.56 -13.42
N VAL A 37 7.53 -2.58 -13.19
CA VAL A 37 8.13 -2.43 -11.85
C VAL A 37 7.84 -1.05 -11.27
N SER A 38 7.88 0.00 -12.09
CA SER A 38 7.57 1.36 -11.64
C SER A 38 6.12 1.51 -11.20
N ARG A 39 5.18 0.88 -11.92
CA ARG A 39 3.76 0.85 -11.54
C ARG A 39 3.52 0.17 -10.21
N LEU A 40 4.21 -0.96 -9.95
CA LEU A 40 4.16 -1.67 -8.66
C LEU A 40 4.61 -0.76 -7.51
N LYS A 41 5.78 -0.13 -7.66
CA LYS A 41 6.33 0.79 -6.65
C LYS A 41 5.43 2.00 -6.39
N ALA A 42 4.81 2.55 -7.42
CA ALA A 42 3.88 3.67 -7.28
C ALA A 42 2.65 3.29 -6.45
N ARG A 43 2.07 2.10 -6.67
CA ARG A 43 0.95 1.61 -5.86
C ARG A 43 1.36 1.35 -4.41
N ASP A 44 2.53 0.76 -4.19
CA ASP A 44 3.06 0.55 -2.83
C ASP A 44 3.29 1.88 -2.10
N ALA A 45 3.74 2.94 -2.80
CA ALA A 45 3.90 4.27 -2.22
C ALA A 45 2.55 4.86 -1.76
N VAL A 46 1.47 4.67 -2.55
CA VAL A 46 0.12 5.09 -2.16
C VAL A 46 -0.33 4.33 -0.91
N ARG A 47 -0.14 3.00 -0.84
CA ARG A 47 -0.48 2.21 0.35
C ARG A 47 0.21 2.68 1.61
N MET A 48 1.50 3.05 1.50
CA MET A 48 2.25 3.58 2.64
C MET A 48 1.73 4.95 3.10
N SER A 49 1.35 5.82 2.15
CA SER A 49 0.72 7.10 2.46
C SER A 49 -0.63 6.92 3.16
N ASP A 50 -1.44 5.97 2.69
CA ASP A 50 -2.74 5.66 3.27
C ASP A 50 -2.61 5.09 4.67
N LEU A 51 -1.65 4.17 4.91
CA LEU A 51 -1.35 3.68 6.26
C LEU A 51 -1.01 4.81 7.23
N THR A 52 -0.23 5.79 6.78
CA THR A 52 0.16 6.93 7.61
C THR A 52 -1.05 7.80 7.97
N GLN A 53 -1.96 8.01 7.01
CA GLN A 53 -3.20 8.76 7.25
C GLN A 53 -4.13 8.03 8.23
N ILE A 54 -4.27 6.71 8.09
CA ILE A 54 -5.08 5.89 9.00
C ILE A 54 -4.47 5.88 10.40
N GLN A 55 -3.13 5.76 10.50
CA GLN A 55 -2.43 5.85 11.78
C GLN A 55 -2.71 7.18 12.47
N LEU A 56 -2.57 8.31 11.76
CA LEU A 56 -2.84 9.62 12.35
C LEU A 56 -4.28 9.72 12.87
N ALA A 57 -5.25 9.21 12.11
CA ALA A 57 -6.65 9.18 12.55
C ALA A 57 -6.88 8.29 13.78
N LEU A 58 -6.14 7.17 13.90
CA LEU A 58 -6.18 6.30 15.07
C LEU A 58 -5.60 6.97 16.32
N GLU A 59 -4.49 7.69 16.18
CA GLU A 59 -3.88 8.43 17.30
C GLU A 59 -4.81 9.58 17.75
N GLN A 60 -5.40 10.33 16.82
CA GLN A 60 -6.40 11.36 17.15
C GLN A 60 -7.63 10.78 17.88
N PHE A 61 -8.11 9.62 17.43
CA PHE A 61 -9.19 8.91 18.11
C PHE A 61 -8.78 8.53 19.55
N TYR A 62 -7.55 8.04 19.73
CA TYR A 62 -7.04 7.67 21.04
C TYR A 62 -6.94 8.87 21.99
N ASP A 63 -6.51 10.02 21.48
CA ASP A 63 -6.41 11.26 22.27
C ASP A 63 -7.78 11.72 22.79
N ASP A 64 -8.85 11.55 22.00
CA ASP A 64 -10.21 11.95 22.38
C ASP A 64 -10.94 10.89 23.24
N VAL A 65 -10.74 9.61 22.97
CA VAL A 65 -11.51 8.49 23.58
C VAL A 65 -10.74 7.74 24.66
N GLY A 66 -9.42 7.89 24.72
CA GLY A 66 -8.53 7.16 25.64
C GLY A 66 -8.35 5.68 25.31
N SER A 67 -8.87 5.23 24.17
CA SER A 67 -8.72 3.85 23.68
C SER A 67 -8.84 3.81 22.16
N TYR A 68 -8.19 2.83 21.51
CA TYR A 68 -8.33 2.67 20.07
C TYR A 68 -9.71 2.11 19.69
N PRO A 69 -10.22 2.48 18.50
CA PRO A 69 -11.58 2.13 18.12
C PRO A 69 -11.75 0.61 18.04
N THR A 70 -12.94 0.16 18.41
CA THR A 70 -13.30 -1.24 18.33
C THR A 70 -13.76 -1.58 16.93
N CYS A 71 -13.46 -2.79 16.55
CA CYS A 71 -13.82 -3.34 15.27
C CYS A 71 -15.14 -4.11 15.46
N THR A 72 -16.25 -3.67 14.86
CA THR A 72 -17.53 -4.38 15.04
C THR A 72 -17.58 -5.65 14.15
N GLY A 73 -16.86 -6.68 14.56
CA GLY A 73 -16.99 -8.07 14.10
C GLY A 73 -17.36 -8.94 15.30
N GLY A 74 -18.19 -9.96 15.12
CA GLY A 74 -18.84 -10.71 16.21
C GLY A 74 -17.94 -11.21 17.34
N SER A 75 -18.59 -11.52 18.47
CA SER A 75 -18.02 -11.84 19.77
C SER A 75 -16.72 -12.65 19.70
N ASN A 76 -15.69 -12.13 20.38
CA ASN A 76 -14.40 -12.74 20.72
C ASN A 76 -13.23 -12.50 19.77
N VAL A 77 -13.41 -11.88 18.61
CA VAL A 77 -12.29 -11.57 17.71
C VAL A 77 -12.52 -10.23 17.02
N ASN A 78 -12.00 -9.15 17.61
CA ASN A 78 -11.96 -7.80 17.01
C ASN A 78 -10.90 -7.74 15.89
N ILE A 79 -11.03 -8.58 14.87
CA ILE A 79 -10.17 -8.57 13.67
C ILE A 79 -10.91 -7.74 12.62
N CYS A 80 -10.37 -6.57 12.29
CA CYS A 80 -10.79 -5.88 11.09
C CYS A 80 -9.81 -6.29 9.99
N SER A 81 -10.31 -7.31 9.27
CA SER A 81 -9.71 -8.19 8.27
C SER A 81 -8.62 -9.14 8.80
N SER A 82 -8.86 -10.45 8.68
CA SER A 82 -7.80 -11.47 8.70
C SER A 82 -7.34 -11.62 7.25
N PRO A 83 -6.04 -11.83 6.97
CA PRO A 83 -5.57 -12.08 5.61
C PRO A 83 -6.12 -13.36 4.96
N THR A 84 -6.98 -14.10 5.66
CA THR A 84 -7.49 -15.42 5.28
C THR A 84 -8.97 -15.45 4.88
N THR A 85 -9.68 -14.33 5.00
CA THR A 85 -11.11 -14.26 4.64
C THR A 85 -11.35 -12.95 3.94
N ASP A 86 -12.01 -13.00 2.79
CA ASP A 86 -12.27 -11.94 1.82
C ASP A 86 -13.11 -10.76 2.34
N ALA A 87 -13.18 -10.61 3.67
CA ALA A 87 -13.88 -9.56 4.37
C ALA A 87 -12.98 -8.33 4.49
N TYR A 88 -13.15 -7.40 3.56
CA TYR A 88 -12.80 -6.00 3.79
C TYR A 88 -13.59 -5.50 5.00
N GLY A 89 -12.94 -5.34 6.14
CA GLY A 89 -13.48 -4.51 7.20
C GLY A 89 -13.43 -3.08 6.71
N ALA A 90 -14.56 -2.53 6.26
CA ALA A 90 -14.61 -1.11 5.91
C ALA A 90 -14.19 -0.33 7.15
N LEU A 91 -13.16 0.51 7.05
CA LEU A 91 -12.66 1.33 8.17
C LEU A 91 -13.80 2.15 8.82
N SER A 92 -14.90 2.38 8.11
CA SER A 92 -16.16 2.94 8.60
C SER A 92 -16.87 2.14 9.69
N THR A 93 -16.49 0.89 9.95
CA THR A 93 -17.01 0.06 11.04
C THR A 93 -16.17 0.16 12.31
N LEU A 94 -15.06 0.93 12.28
CA LEU A 94 -14.28 1.21 13.48
C LEU A 94 -15.00 2.25 14.33
N ASN A 95 -15.54 1.77 15.44
CA ASN A 95 -16.32 2.58 16.38
C ASN A 95 -15.87 2.28 17.81
N GLY A 96 -15.85 3.28 18.66
CA GLY A 96 -15.61 3.12 20.10
C GLY A 96 -16.26 4.27 20.85
N SER A 97 -16.90 3.98 21.98
CA SER A 97 -17.56 5.01 22.81
C SER A 97 -18.51 5.94 22.03
N GLY A 98 -19.15 5.43 20.97
CA GLY A 98 -20.08 6.18 20.11
C GLY A 98 -19.42 7.05 19.02
N ILE A 99 -18.09 7.08 18.92
CA ILE A 99 -17.35 7.85 17.92
C ILE A 99 -16.86 6.90 16.82
N SER A 100 -16.99 7.32 15.56
CA SER A 100 -16.45 6.61 14.39
C SER A 100 -15.11 7.20 13.98
N ILE A 101 -14.17 6.36 13.53
CA ILE A 101 -12.89 6.83 12.98
C ILE A 101 -13.04 7.74 11.76
N THR A 102 -14.18 7.65 11.06
CA THR A 102 -14.51 8.53 9.92
C THR A 102 -14.64 10.00 10.30
N THR A 103 -14.72 10.31 11.60
CA THR A 103 -14.62 11.69 12.12
C THR A 103 -13.23 12.29 11.90
N TYR A 104 -12.19 11.45 12.00
CA TYR A 104 -10.77 11.84 11.92
C TYR A 104 -10.16 11.57 10.54
N LEU A 105 -10.94 10.97 9.65
CA LEU A 105 -10.47 10.56 8.33
C LEU A 105 -11.42 11.09 7.26
N ARG A 106 -10.88 11.90 6.34
CA ARG A 106 -11.67 12.53 5.25
C ARG A 106 -12.47 11.51 4.42
N SER A 107 -11.88 10.35 4.17
CA SER A 107 -12.48 9.22 3.46
C SER A 107 -11.65 7.99 3.72
N VAL A 108 -12.28 6.81 3.79
CA VAL A 108 -11.56 5.54 3.89
C VAL A 108 -10.76 5.31 2.60
N PRO A 109 -9.43 5.21 2.65
CA PRO A 109 -8.62 4.94 1.46
C PRO A 109 -8.95 3.57 0.89
N LEU A 110 -8.98 3.49 -0.44
CA LEU A 110 -9.16 2.26 -1.18
C LEU A 110 -7.82 1.83 -1.77
N ASP A 111 -7.53 0.53 -1.75
CA ASP A 111 -6.31 0.00 -2.36
C ASP A 111 -6.25 0.36 -3.86
N PRO A 112 -5.10 0.82 -4.40
CA PRO A 112 -4.98 1.24 -5.79
C PRO A 112 -5.38 0.21 -6.85
N THR A 113 -5.37 -1.09 -6.52
CA THR A 113 -5.81 -2.12 -7.47
C THR A 113 -7.32 -2.31 -7.44
N ASN A 114 -7.99 -2.01 -6.33
CA ASN A 114 -9.43 -2.17 -6.12
C ASN A 114 -9.97 -3.58 -6.50
N THR A 115 -9.08 -4.57 -6.65
CA THR A 115 -9.43 -5.85 -7.26
C THR A 115 -9.43 -7.02 -6.29
N ASN A 116 -8.65 -7.02 -5.21
CA ASN A 116 -8.52 -8.17 -4.30
C ASN A 116 -8.31 -7.77 -2.82
N ALA A 117 -8.97 -8.50 -1.90
CA ALA A 117 -8.83 -8.33 -0.45
C ALA A 117 -7.38 -8.54 0.05
N GLU A 118 -6.55 -9.16 -0.79
CA GLU A 118 -5.15 -9.47 -0.55
C GLU A 118 -4.26 -8.24 -0.28
N TYR A 119 -4.59 -7.06 -0.85
CA TYR A 119 -3.79 -5.83 -0.73
C TYR A 119 -4.48 -4.72 0.08
N GLY A 120 -5.53 -5.07 0.83
CA GLY A 120 -6.25 -4.12 1.67
C GLY A 120 -5.45 -3.65 2.91
N TYR A 121 -6.08 -2.75 3.66
CA TYR A 121 -5.59 -2.28 4.96
C TYR A 121 -6.17 -3.16 6.08
N TYR A 122 -5.33 -3.51 7.05
CA TYR A 122 -5.62 -4.45 8.13
C TYR A 122 -5.41 -3.77 9.47
N TYR A 123 -6.41 -3.86 10.36
CA TYR A 123 -6.37 -3.23 11.68
C TYR A 123 -6.85 -4.21 12.75
N ALA A 124 -6.10 -4.33 13.83
CA ALA A 124 -6.56 -5.06 15.01
C ALA A 124 -6.12 -4.37 16.29
N ARG A 125 -7.07 -4.13 17.19
CA ARG A 125 -6.80 -3.59 18.54
C ARG A 125 -6.35 -4.70 19.49
N GLN A 126 -5.65 -4.33 20.56
CA GLN A 126 -5.15 -5.24 21.59
C GLN A 126 -4.19 -6.31 21.04
N TYR A 127 -3.53 -6.01 19.93
CA TYR A 127 -2.45 -6.82 19.41
C TYR A 127 -1.12 -6.18 19.78
N LYS A 128 -0.25 -6.97 20.41
CA LYS A 128 1.09 -6.57 20.79
C LYS A 128 2.11 -7.29 19.92
N LYS A 129 3.18 -6.60 19.56
CA LYS A 129 4.36 -7.22 18.93
C LYS A 129 5.19 -7.94 19.99
N THR A 130 5.39 -9.25 19.81
CA THR A 130 6.09 -10.12 20.76
C THR A 130 7.42 -10.66 20.18
N GLY A 131 7.63 -10.51 18.87
CA GLY A 131 8.89 -10.85 18.19
C GLY A 131 9.10 -9.99 16.94
N ALA A 132 10.15 -10.26 16.15
CA ALA A 132 10.45 -9.48 14.95
C ALA A 132 9.28 -9.46 13.94
N THR A 133 8.58 -10.59 13.80
CA THR A 133 7.43 -10.80 12.90
C THR A 133 6.19 -11.39 13.61
N THR A 134 6.23 -11.51 14.95
CA THR A 134 5.18 -12.17 15.73
C THR A 134 4.33 -11.15 16.47
N TYR A 135 3.01 -11.29 16.34
CA TYR A 135 2.00 -10.48 17.03
C TYR A 135 1.04 -11.39 17.80
N THR A 136 0.64 -10.99 19.01
CA THR A 136 -0.24 -11.76 19.88
C THR A 136 -1.43 -10.90 20.32
N ASN A 137 -2.60 -11.52 20.49
CA ASN A 137 -3.85 -10.89 20.94
C ASN A 137 -3.89 -10.64 22.47
N SER A 138 -2.74 -10.30 23.05
CA SER A 138 -2.53 -10.09 24.48
C SER A 138 -2.12 -8.65 24.81
N GLY A 139 -2.41 -7.72 23.90
CA GLY A 139 -2.15 -6.30 24.08
C GLY A 139 -3.21 -5.60 24.94
N LEU A 140 -2.86 -4.40 25.39
CA LEU A 140 -3.75 -3.50 26.12
C LEU A 140 -4.67 -2.73 25.15
N ASN A 141 -5.62 -1.96 25.68
CA ASN A 141 -6.45 -1.04 24.89
C ASN A 141 -5.63 0.09 24.22
N SER A 142 -4.38 0.26 24.64
CA SER A 142 -3.39 1.16 24.06
C SER A 142 -2.51 0.51 22.98
N ASP A 143 -2.76 -0.76 22.65
CA ASP A 143 -2.01 -1.49 21.63
C ASP A 143 -2.90 -1.75 20.42
N TYR A 144 -2.33 -1.61 19.23
CA TYR A 144 -2.97 -2.01 17.99
C TYR A 144 -1.92 -2.52 17.00
N ILE A 145 -2.39 -3.09 15.90
CA ILE A 145 -1.60 -3.32 14.71
C ILE A 145 -2.33 -2.70 13.54
N LEU A 146 -1.57 -2.08 12.66
CA LEU A 146 -2.04 -1.56 11.39
C LEU A 146 -1.06 -2.03 10.31
N ALA A 147 -1.58 -2.69 9.28
CA ALA A 147 -0.75 -3.33 8.27
C ALA A 147 -1.36 -3.27 6.86
N THR A 148 -0.50 -3.36 5.85
CA THR A 148 -0.90 -3.58 4.45
C THR A 148 0.06 -4.56 3.80
N ARG A 149 -0.39 -5.27 2.77
CA ARG A 149 0.51 -6.07 1.93
C ARG A 149 1.07 -5.22 0.79
N LEU A 150 2.36 -5.33 0.54
CA LEU A 150 3.05 -4.65 -0.57
C LEU A 150 3.27 -5.62 -1.73
N GLU A 151 3.10 -5.12 -2.95
CA GLU A 151 3.27 -5.91 -4.17
C GLU A 151 4.74 -6.20 -4.46
N GLY A 152 5.65 -5.28 -4.09
CA GLY A 152 7.09 -5.44 -4.29
C GLY A 152 7.78 -6.44 -3.37
N LYS A 153 7.07 -7.06 -2.42
CA LYS A 153 7.63 -8.00 -1.43
C LYS A 153 6.87 -9.33 -1.44
N PRO A 154 7.23 -10.29 -2.32
CA PRO A 154 6.59 -11.60 -2.34
C PRO A 154 7.00 -12.41 -1.10
N GLY A 155 6.01 -12.91 -0.34
CA GLY A 155 6.20 -13.81 0.80
C GLY A 155 5.07 -13.72 1.80
N ILE A 156 4.53 -14.88 2.20
CA ILE A 156 3.35 -15.03 3.08
C ILE A 156 3.53 -14.28 4.41
N PHE A 157 4.78 -14.15 4.90
CA PHE A 157 5.17 -13.43 6.12
C PHE A 157 6.08 -12.21 5.89
N SER A 158 6.56 -11.97 4.66
CA SER A 158 7.54 -10.91 4.30
C SER A 158 6.90 -9.74 3.53
N GLY A 159 5.71 -9.96 2.96
CA GLY A 159 4.97 -8.94 2.19
C GLY A 159 4.24 -7.91 3.03
N TRP A 160 4.21 -8.07 4.36
CA TRP A 160 3.48 -7.21 5.27
C TRP A 160 4.32 -6.02 5.71
N ASN A 161 3.80 -4.81 5.51
CA ASN A 161 4.31 -3.63 6.19
C ASN A 161 3.39 -3.33 7.38
N VAL A 162 3.95 -3.36 8.60
CA VAL A 162 3.22 -3.12 9.86
C VAL A 162 3.76 -1.85 10.50
N VAL A 163 2.88 -0.90 10.77
CA VAL A 163 3.25 0.43 11.28
C VAL A 163 2.74 0.66 12.72
N GLY A 164 1.65 -0.01 13.09
CA GLY A 164 0.87 0.33 14.29
C GLY A 164 1.24 -0.34 15.62
N ALA A 165 2.26 -1.19 15.70
CA ALA A 165 2.63 -1.78 17.00
C ALA A 165 3.32 -0.73 17.86
N LYS A 166 2.61 -0.14 18.83
CA LYS A 166 3.23 0.69 19.87
C LYS A 166 4.34 -0.15 20.51
N LEU A 167 5.59 0.16 20.19
CA LEU A 167 6.75 -0.46 20.79
C LEU A 167 6.83 0.13 22.20
N ASN A 168 6.12 -0.47 23.16
CA ASN A 168 6.42 -0.24 24.57
C ASN A 168 7.79 -0.87 24.85
N ILE A 169 8.87 -0.23 24.37
CA ILE A 169 10.13 -0.27 25.08
C ILE A 169 9.79 0.39 26.40
N LEU A 170 9.73 -0.44 27.43
CA LEU A 170 9.79 -0.04 28.81
C LEU A 170 10.97 0.94 28.95
N LEU A 171 10.70 2.23 28.90
CA LEU A 171 11.60 3.21 29.50
C LEU A 171 11.46 2.99 30.99
N GLY A 172 12.58 2.61 31.60
CA GLY A 172 12.66 2.18 32.98
C GLY A 172 12.11 3.21 33.97
N ASN A 173 11.53 2.67 35.03
CA ASN A 173 11.99 2.94 36.39
C ASN A 173 12.40 1.60 37.00
#